data_AF-A0A369C2X5-F1
#
_entry.id   AF-A0A369C2X5-F1
#
_cell.length_a   1.000
_cell.length_b   1.000
_cell.length_c   1.000
_cell.angle_alpha   90.00
_cell.angle_beta   90.00
_cell.angle_gamma   90.00
#
_symmetry.space_group_name_H-M   'P 1'
#
loop_
_entity.id
_entity.type
_entity.pdbx_description
1 polymer ?
#
loop_
_entity_poly.entity_id
_entity_poly.type
_entity_poly.pdbx_seq_one_letter_code
_entity_poly.pdbx_strand_id
1 'polypeptide(L)'
;MKYVNVLLLFVLLGIITGCVSSGGVRIDNIPMYGQPDIPRPAELQQADKNFIASVVEGLGSREEASKVWWAQGERFMNEGNFDYAMRRYNQSWLLNPENYQPYWGFARVSMEKGNLEEAIRFLEKAESLIDDDFQKAALLADLGTIYTEKGAQVPSFFERANKKFEESINLDASYPNSWRRWAFSLYEQKRYSEARVKVQRAQELGAKPFPESFLSALRKAEE
;
A
#
# COMPACT_ATOMS: atom_id res chain seq x y z
N MET A 1 60.37 7.31 -19.91
CA MET A 1 59.35 6.39 -20.49
C MET A 1 58.72 5.62 -19.35
N LYS A 2 57.42 5.50 -19.13
CA LYS A 2 56.17 6.08 -19.64
C LYS A 2 55.17 5.71 -18.54
N TYR A 3 54.39 6.67 -18.05
CA TYR A 3 53.31 6.43 -17.09
C TYR A 3 52.26 5.52 -17.73
N VAL A 4 51.91 4.42 -17.06
CA VAL A 4 50.76 3.58 -17.44
C VAL A 4 49.54 4.20 -16.78
N ASN A 5 48.76 4.94 -17.57
CA ASN A 5 47.42 5.39 -17.21
C ASN A 5 46.52 4.17 -17.06
N VAL A 6 46.11 3.87 -15.83
CA VAL A 6 44.94 3.03 -15.57
C VAL A 6 43.72 3.88 -15.90
N LEU A 7 43.21 3.72 -17.11
CA LEU A 7 41.99 4.34 -17.59
C LEU A 7 40.81 3.68 -16.84
N LEU A 8 40.20 4.42 -15.91
CA LEU A 8 38.87 4.10 -15.38
C LEU A 8 37.90 3.97 -16.57
N LEU A 9 37.42 2.75 -16.82
CA LEU A 9 36.32 2.52 -17.74
C LEU A 9 35.01 2.91 -17.02
N PHE A 10 34.73 4.22 -17.00
CA PHE A 10 33.37 4.71 -16.78
C PHE A 10 32.53 4.31 -17.99
N VAL A 11 31.87 3.15 -17.92
CA VAL A 11 30.80 2.83 -18.85
C VAL A 11 29.59 3.68 -18.46
N LEU A 12 29.56 4.89 -19.03
CA LEU A 12 28.37 5.69 -19.25
C LEU A 12 27.40 4.88 -20.11
N LEU A 13 26.50 4.12 -19.48
CA LEU A 13 25.24 3.74 -20.10
C LEU A 13 24.25 4.89 -19.87
N GLY A 14 24.23 5.79 -20.84
CA GLY A 14 23.37 6.95 -20.87
C GLY A 14 21.89 6.56 -20.85
N ILE A 15 21.18 7.21 -19.93
CA ILE A 15 19.87 7.83 -20.16
C ILE A 15 18.87 6.91 -20.89
N ILE A 16 18.22 6.03 -20.13
CA ILE A 16 16.83 5.69 -20.47
C ILE A 16 16.03 6.95 -20.16
N THR A 17 15.85 7.79 -21.18
CA THR A 17 14.82 8.81 -21.22
C THR A 17 13.53 8.12 -20.81
N GLY A 18 13.07 8.40 -19.59
CA GLY A 18 11.85 7.80 -19.07
C GLY A 18 10.76 8.05 -20.09
N CYS A 19 10.13 6.99 -20.59
CA CYS A 19 8.90 7.14 -21.35
C CYS A 19 7.92 7.88 -20.45
N VAL A 20 7.75 9.16 -20.73
CA VAL A 20 6.75 10.02 -20.12
C VAL A 20 5.42 9.51 -20.64
N SER A 21 4.50 9.11 -19.75
CA SER A 21 3.14 8.80 -20.16
C SER A 21 2.48 10.05 -20.75
N SER A 22 1.33 9.91 -21.40
CA SER A 22 0.60 11.02 -22.05
C SER A 22 0.20 12.20 -21.12
N GLY A 23 0.58 12.18 -19.84
CA GLY A 23 0.36 13.24 -18.85
C GLY A 23 1.59 13.73 -18.07
N GLY A 24 2.83 13.48 -18.51
CA GLY A 24 4.02 14.03 -17.81
C GLY A 24 4.57 13.15 -16.67
N VAL A 25 3.87 12.07 -16.32
CA VAL A 25 4.28 11.13 -15.26
C VAL A 25 5.19 10.06 -15.85
N ARG A 26 6.28 9.74 -15.15
CA ARG A 26 7.17 8.67 -15.59
C ARG A 26 6.48 7.32 -15.44
N ILE A 27 6.61 6.45 -16.44
CA ILE A 27 6.00 5.10 -16.44
C ILE A 27 6.38 4.26 -15.21
N ASP A 28 7.58 4.48 -14.65
CA ASP A 28 8.07 3.78 -13.45
C ASP A 28 7.40 4.27 -12.14
N ASN A 29 6.64 5.36 -12.21
CA ASN A 29 5.80 5.90 -11.14
C ASN A 29 4.29 5.62 -11.34
N ILE A 30 3.93 4.76 -12.30
CA ILE A 30 2.57 4.28 -12.51
C ILE A 30 2.49 2.83 -12.01
N PRO A 31 1.47 2.44 -11.23
CA PRO A 31 1.30 1.05 -10.79
C PRO A 31 1.38 0.05 -11.95
N MET A 32 2.12 -1.04 -11.75
CA MET A 32 2.36 -2.10 -12.73
C MET A 32 2.92 -1.60 -14.08
N TYR A 33 3.58 -0.44 -14.08
CA TYR A 33 4.00 0.28 -15.29
C TYR A 33 2.85 0.62 -16.25
N GLY A 34 1.62 0.75 -15.75
CA GLY A 34 0.42 1.01 -16.54
C GLY A 34 -0.19 -0.22 -17.22
N GLN A 35 0.27 -1.43 -16.90
CA GLN A 35 -0.31 -2.65 -17.46
C GLN A 35 -1.66 -3.00 -16.83
N PRO A 36 -2.56 -3.68 -17.58
CA PRO A 36 -2.36 -4.20 -18.94
C PRO A 36 -2.60 -3.19 -20.07
N ASP A 37 -3.15 -2.02 -19.76
CA ASP A 37 -3.57 -1.02 -20.76
C ASP A 37 -2.41 -0.44 -21.56
N ILE A 38 -1.23 -0.35 -20.94
CA ILE A 38 0.02 0.05 -21.59
C ILE A 38 0.91 -1.19 -21.71
N PRO A 39 1.03 -1.79 -22.91
CA PRO A 39 1.91 -2.94 -23.11
C PRO A 39 3.36 -2.58 -22.81
N ARG A 40 4.09 -3.49 -22.16
CA ARG A 40 5.52 -3.30 -21.89
C ARG A 40 6.32 -3.32 -23.22
N PRO A 41 7.04 -2.25 -23.59
CA PRO A 41 7.85 -2.21 -24.80
C PRO A 41 8.89 -3.34 -24.86
N ALA A 42 9.19 -3.85 -26.05
CA ALA A 42 10.09 -5.00 -26.24
C ALA A 42 11.50 -4.76 -25.68
N GLU A 43 11.98 -3.52 -25.78
CA GLU A 43 13.28 -3.09 -25.25
C GLU A 43 13.31 -3.19 -23.72
N LEU A 44 12.18 -2.87 -23.05
CA LEU A 44 12.06 -2.97 -21.60
C LEU A 44 11.79 -4.41 -21.14
N GLN A 45 11.14 -5.23 -21.96
CA GLN A 45 10.95 -6.66 -21.62
C GLN A 45 12.30 -7.38 -21.47
N GLN A 46 13.30 -7.06 -22.29
CA GLN A 46 14.64 -7.63 -22.13
C GLN A 46 15.33 -7.12 -20.86
N ALA A 47 15.19 -5.83 -20.55
CA ALA A 47 15.71 -5.27 -19.31
C ALA A 47 15.05 -5.91 -18.07
N ASP A 48 13.73 -6.14 -18.11
CA ASP A 48 12.97 -6.82 -17.06
C ASP A 48 13.44 -8.26 -16.87
N LYS A 49 13.68 -9.00 -17.96
CA LYS A 49 14.25 -10.37 -17.91
C LYS A 49 15.64 -10.37 -17.26
N ASN A 50 16.50 -9.43 -17.65
CA ASN A 50 17.85 -9.31 -17.09
C ASN A 50 17.81 -8.97 -15.61
N PHE A 51 16.94 -8.03 -15.23
CA PHE A 51 16.71 -7.67 -13.83
C PHE A 51 16.26 -8.89 -13.02
N ILE A 52 15.21 -9.59 -13.46
CA ILE A 52 14.71 -10.80 -12.80
C ILE A 52 15.81 -11.85 -12.65
N ALA A 53 16.57 -12.12 -13.71
CA ALA A 53 17.65 -13.11 -13.67
C ALA A 53 18.71 -12.74 -12.61
N SER A 54 19.16 -11.48 -12.62
CA SER A 54 20.18 -11.00 -11.68
C SER A 54 19.73 -11.09 -10.22
N VAL A 55 18.48 -10.78 -9.92
CA VAL A 55 18.00 -10.79 -8.53
C VAL A 55 17.70 -12.21 -8.03
N VAL A 56 17.23 -13.10 -8.91
CA VAL A 56 16.99 -14.50 -8.58
C VAL A 56 18.31 -15.24 -8.33
N GLU A 57 19.37 -14.93 -9.08
CA GLU A 57 20.71 -15.48 -8.82
C GLU A 57 21.20 -15.15 -7.40
N GLY A 58 20.93 -13.92 -6.91
CA GLY A 58 21.36 -13.50 -5.58
C GLY A 58 20.46 -13.95 -4.42
N LEU A 59 19.14 -14.10 -4.64
CA LEU A 59 18.15 -14.36 -3.57
C LEU A 59 17.48 -15.74 -3.64
N GLY A 60 17.79 -16.53 -4.67
CA GLY A 60 17.31 -17.90 -4.84
C GLY A 60 15.93 -18.03 -5.49
N SER A 61 14.99 -17.11 -5.25
CA SER A 61 13.64 -17.20 -5.85
C SER A 61 13.00 -15.84 -6.15
N ARG A 62 12.04 -15.85 -7.08
CA ARG A 62 11.22 -14.67 -7.42
C ARG A 62 10.28 -14.26 -6.28
N GLU A 63 9.79 -15.25 -5.55
CA GLU A 63 8.95 -15.11 -4.35
C GLU A 63 9.67 -14.25 -3.29
N GLU A 64 10.87 -14.66 -2.89
CA GLU A 64 11.66 -13.97 -1.87
C GLU A 64 12.18 -12.62 -2.38
N ALA A 65 12.60 -12.54 -3.64
CA ALA A 65 12.96 -11.27 -4.25
C ALA A 65 11.76 -10.28 -4.24
N SER A 66 10.55 -10.73 -4.54
CA SER A 66 9.38 -9.83 -4.52
C SER A 66 9.16 -9.20 -3.14
N LYS A 67 9.29 -9.97 -2.05
CA LYS A 67 9.18 -9.50 -0.66
C LYS A 67 10.27 -8.48 -0.33
N VAL A 68 11.52 -8.73 -0.75
CA VAL A 68 12.66 -7.81 -0.53
C VAL A 68 12.43 -6.47 -1.22
N TRP A 69 11.93 -6.46 -2.45
CA TRP A 69 11.66 -5.21 -3.17
C TRP A 69 10.47 -4.46 -2.59
N TRP A 70 9.42 -5.17 -2.15
CA TRP A 70 8.33 -4.54 -1.41
C TRP A 70 8.86 -3.87 -0.14
N ALA A 71 9.69 -4.54 0.65
CA ALA A 71 10.28 -3.98 1.87
C ALA A 71 11.16 -2.74 1.61
N GLN A 72 11.81 -2.64 0.45
CA GLN A 72 12.48 -1.40 0.02
C GLN A 72 11.47 -0.29 -0.30
N GLY A 73 10.33 -0.62 -0.90
CA GLY A 73 9.23 0.32 -1.13
C GLY A 73 8.67 0.86 0.19
N GLU A 74 8.48 -0.01 1.19
CA GLU A 74 8.05 0.39 2.54
C GLU A 74 8.99 1.42 3.18
N ARG A 75 10.31 1.27 2.99
CA ARG A 75 11.29 2.26 3.47
C ARG A 75 11.04 3.63 2.84
N PHE A 76 10.89 3.70 1.52
CA PHE A 76 10.60 4.96 0.84
C PHE A 76 9.23 5.53 1.21
N MET A 77 8.20 4.68 1.42
CA MET A 77 6.90 5.15 1.92
C MET A 77 7.02 5.82 3.28
N ASN A 78 7.78 5.22 4.20
CA ASN A 78 7.97 5.77 5.55
C ASN A 78 8.78 7.08 5.53
N GLU A 79 9.60 7.30 4.51
CA GLU A 79 10.31 8.56 4.24
C GLU A 79 9.44 9.61 3.52
N GLY A 80 8.20 9.26 3.14
CA GLY A 80 7.32 10.13 2.35
C GLY A 80 7.70 10.22 0.85
N ASN A 81 8.61 9.35 0.39
CA ASN A 81 9.12 9.36 -0.97
C ASN A 81 8.32 8.42 -1.89
N PHE A 82 7.10 8.83 -2.23
CA PHE A 82 6.11 8.00 -2.94
C PHE A 82 6.54 7.57 -4.34
N ASP A 83 7.33 8.40 -5.03
CA ASP A 83 7.83 8.09 -6.37
C ASP A 83 8.81 6.91 -6.34
N TYR A 84 9.75 6.92 -5.38
CA TYR A 84 10.68 5.80 -5.23
C TYR A 84 10.01 4.56 -4.65
N ALA A 85 9.03 4.74 -3.75
CA ALA A 85 8.21 3.63 -3.27
C ALA A 85 7.50 2.91 -4.43
N MET A 86 6.83 3.67 -5.30
CA MET A 86 6.13 3.12 -6.48
C MET A 86 7.06 2.32 -7.39
N ARG A 87 8.30 2.81 -7.62
CA ARG A 87 9.30 2.07 -8.42
C ARG A 87 9.66 0.73 -7.79
N ARG A 88 9.81 0.67 -6.48
CA ARG A 88 10.13 -0.57 -5.75
C ARG A 88 8.94 -1.53 -5.73
N TYR A 89 7.72 -1.03 -5.55
CA TYR A 89 6.51 -1.85 -5.66
C TYR A 89 6.30 -2.39 -7.08
N ASN A 90 6.58 -1.60 -8.11
CA ASN A 90 6.56 -2.05 -9.51
C ASN A 90 7.55 -3.18 -9.79
N GLN A 91 8.75 -3.10 -9.23
CA GLN A 91 9.74 -4.17 -9.31
C GLN A 91 9.31 -5.41 -8.50
N SER A 92 8.72 -5.23 -7.32
CA SER A 92 8.16 -6.32 -6.51
C SER A 92 7.05 -7.07 -7.27
N TRP A 93 6.13 -6.34 -7.91
CA TRP A 93 5.09 -6.91 -8.77
C TRP A 93 5.68 -7.62 -9.98
N LEU A 94 6.66 -7.02 -10.66
CA LEU A 94 7.33 -7.64 -11.81
C LEU A 94 8.00 -8.97 -11.44
N LEU A 95 8.51 -9.08 -10.21
CA LEU A 95 9.10 -10.30 -9.68
C LEU A 95 8.03 -11.35 -9.37
N ASN A 96 6.95 -10.99 -8.69
CA ASN A 96 5.85 -11.89 -8.41
C ASN A 96 4.50 -11.15 -8.47
N PRO A 97 3.74 -11.30 -9.57
CA PRO A 97 2.40 -10.71 -9.70
C PRO A 97 1.36 -11.32 -8.76
N GLU A 98 1.63 -12.48 -8.15
CA GLU A 98 0.76 -13.11 -7.14
C GLU A 98 1.12 -12.71 -5.71
N ASN A 99 2.15 -11.89 -5.51
CA ASN A 99 2.42 -11.30 -4.21
C ASN A 99 1.41 -10.18 -3.90
N TYR A 100 0.66 -10.30 -2.81
CA TYR A 100 -0.32 -9.29 -2.38
C TYR A 100 0.33 -7.94 -1.99
N GLN A 101 1.57 -7.97 -1.50
CA GLN A 101 2.24 -6.84 -0.87
C GLN A 101 2.46 -5.63 -1.79
N PRO A 102 2.92 -5.78 -3.06
CA PRO A 102 3.01 -4.65 -3.99
C PRO A 102 1.64 -4.01 -4.27
N TYR A 103 0.55 -4.78 -4.33
CA TYR A 103 -0.79 -4.21 -4.50
C TYR A 103 -1.20 -3.37 -3.28
N TRP A 104 -0.93 -3.85 -2.07
CA TRP A 104 -1.13 -3.04 -0.86
C TRP A 104 -0.26 -1.76 -0.89
N GLY A 105 0.99 -1.86 -1.34
CA GLY A 105 1.87 -0.70 -1.56
C GLY A 105 1.31 0.30 -2.58
N PHE A 106 0.79 -0.18 -3.72
CA PHE A 106 0.13 0.65 -4.72
C PHE A 106 -1.10 1.36 -4.15
N ALA A 107 -1.90 0.67 -3.34
CA ALA A 107 -3.04 1.27 -2.69
C ALA A 107 -2.64 2.43 -1.77
N ARG A 108 -1.61 2.24 -0.94
CA ARG A 108 -1.11 3.30 -0.05
C ARG A 108 -0.61 4.52 -0.82
N VAL A 109 0.17 4.33 -1.88
CA VAL A 109 0.58 5.46 -2.74
C VAL A 109 -0.62 6.14 -3.38
N SER A 110 -1.64 5.38 -3.79
CA SER A 110 -2.86 5.93 -4.38
C SER A 110 -3.66 6.76 -3.38
N MET A 111 -3.74 6.33 -2.12
CA MET A 111 -4.36 7.09 -1.03
C MET A 111 -3.64 8.43 -0.79
N GLU A 112 -2.31 8.43 -0.73
CA GLU A 112 -1.52 9.66 -0.56
C GLU A 112 -1.72 10.64 -1.72
N LYS A 113 -2.08 10.15 -2.90
CA LYS A 113 -2.42 10.96 -4.09
C LYS A 113 -3.91 11.35 -4.15
N GLY A 114 -4.73 10.90 -3.20
CA GLY A 114 -6.19 11.13 -3.17
C GLY A 114 -7.00 10.25 -4.12
N ASN A 115 -6.38 9.24 -4.75
CA ASN A 115 -7.02 8.34 -5.71
C ASN A 115 -7.69 7.15 -5.00
N LEU A 116 -8.76 7.41 -4.26
CA LEU A 116 -9.40 6.40 -3.40
C LEU A 116 -9.98 5.21 -4.18
N GLU A 117 -10.55 5.43 -5.37
CA GLU A 117 -11.09 4.35 -6.21
C GLU A 117 -10.00 3.37 -6.67
N GLU A 118 -8.82 3.90 -6.99
CA GLU A 118 -7.67 3.09 -7.36
C GLU A 118 -7.11 2.32 -6.16
N ALA A 119 -7.04 2.98 -5.01
CA ALA A 119 -6.62 2.34 -3.77
C ALA A 119 -7.52 1.15 -3.38
N ILE A 120 -8.85 1.31 -3.50
CA ILE A 120 -9.80 0.22 -3.25
C ILE A 120 -9.52 -0.98 -4.17
N ARG A 121 -9.38 -0.76 -5.48
CA ARG A 121 -9.11 -1.86 -6.43
C ARG A 121 -7.84 -2.63 -6.07
N PHE A 122 -6.79 -1.91 -5.67
CA PHE A 122 -5.53 -2.54 -5.28
C PHE A 122 -5.62 -3.29 -3.96
N LEU A 123 -6.32 -2.75 -2.95
CA LEU A 123 -6.54 -3.50 -1.71
C LEU A 123 -7.44 -4.72 -1.93
N GLU A 124 -8.46 -4.64 -2.79
CA GLU A 124 -9.30 -5.81 -3.13
C GLU A 124 -8.49 -6.89 -3.86
N LYS A 125 -7.59 -6.49 -4.76
CA LYS A 125 -6.66 -7.44 -5.39
C LYS A 125 -5.71 -8.06 -4.36
N ALA A 126 -5.15 -7.27 -3.44
CA ALA A 126 -4.34 -7.78 -2.35
C ALA A 126 -5.13 -8.72 -1.43
N GLU A 127 -6.37 -8.37 -1.05
CA GLU A 127 -7.27 -9.20 -0.24
C GLU A 127 -7.48 -10.59 -0.86
N SER A 128 -7.60 -10.66 -2.20
CA SER A 128 -7.77 -11.92 -2.94
C SER A 128 -6.53 -12.82 -2.98
N LEU A 129 -5.36 -12.28 -2.64
CA LEU A 129 -4.05 -12.95 -2.70
C LEU A 129 -3.44 -13.23 -1.32
N ILE A 130 -4.02 -12.69 -0.24
CA ILE A 130 -3.54 -12.93 1.12
C ILE A 130 -4.09 -14.25 1.66
N ASP A 131 -3.17 -15.14 2.03
CA ASP A 131 -3.44 -16.38 2.74
C ASP A 131 -3.10 -16.33 4.25
N ASP A 132 -2.51 -15.23 4.73
CA ASP A 132 -2.18 -15.03 6.14
C ASP A 132 -3.27 -14.20 6.85
N ASP A 133 -3.95 -14.80 7.82
CA ASP A 133 -5.08 -14.17 8.51
C ASP A 133 -4.69 -12.88 9.26
N PHE A 134 -3.48 -12.82 9.81
CA PHE A 134 -3.00 -11.64 10.52
C PHE A 134 -2.79 -10.46 9.56
N GLN A 135 -2.14 -10.69 8.42
CA GLN A 135 -1.98 -9.68 7.37
C GLN A 135 -3.33 -9.31 6.75
N LYS A 136 -4.24 -10.29 6.59
CA LYS A 136 -5.58 -10.05 6.05
C LYS A 136 -6.42 -9.18 6.96
N ALA A 137 -6.38 -9.41 8.28
CA ALA A 137 -7.04 -8.56 9.26
C ALA A 137 -6.55 -7.11 9.14
N ALA A 138 -5.24 -6.91 9.03
CA ALA A 138 -4.65 -5.59 8.85
C ALA A 138 -5.08 -4.90 7.54
N LEU A 139 -5.11 -5.63 6.42
CA LEU A 139 -5.57 -5.11 5.14
C LEU A 139 -7.06 -4.75 5.15
N LEU A 140 -7.91 -5.58 5.77
CA LEU A 140 -9.34 -5.30 5.90
C LEU A 140 -9.60 -4.03 6.72
N ALA A 141 -8.77 -3.76 7.73
CA ALA A 141 -8.84 -2.50 8.48
C ALA A 141 -8.47 -1.28 7.61
N ASP A 142 -7.53 -1.42 6.68
CA ASP A 142 -7.21 -0.37 5.68
C ASP A 142 -8.38 -0.16 4.71
N LEU A 143 -8.97 -1.23 4.17
CA LEU A 143 -10.18 -1.14 3.32
C LEU A 143 -11.34 -0.44 4.06
N GLY A 144 -11.57 -0.80 5.32
CA GLY A 144 -12.58 -0.17 6.17
C GLY A 144 -12.34 1.34 6.33
N THR A 145 -11.08 1.76 6.47
CA THR A 145 -10.71 3.18 6.51
C THR A 145 -11.04 3.89 5.20
N ILE A 146 -10.67 3.35 4.04
CA ILE A 146 -10.97 3.99 2.75
C ILE A 146 -12.48 4.07 2.50
N TYR A 147 -13.22 3.00 2.83
CA TYR A 147 -14.67 3.03 2.74
C TYR A 147 -15.32 4.02 3.70
N THR A 148 -14.71 4.30 4.85
CA THR A 148 -15.14 5.37 5.76
C THR A 148 -14.98 6.75 5.11
N GLU A 149 -13.84 7.02 4.47
CA GLU A 149 -13.61 8.29 3.76
C GLU A 149 -14.59 8.48 2.60
N LYS A 150 -14.90 7.42 1.86
CA LYS A 150 -15.96 7.43 0.85
C LYS A 150 -17.35 7.62 1.49
N GLY A 151 -17.58 7.01 2.65
CA GLY A 151 -18.82 7.11 3.44
C GLY A 151 -19.15 8.53 3.85
N ALA A 152 -18.14 9.32 4.22
CA ALA A 152 -18.31 10.73 4.58
C ALA A 152 -18.91 11.57 3.43
N GLN A 153 -18.68 11.16 2.18
CA GLN A 153 -19.26 11.81 0.99
C GLN A 153 -20.54 11.10 0.51
N VAL A 154 -20.55 9.78 0.56
CA VAL A 154 -21.63 8.93 0.06
C VAL A 154 -21.96 7.89 1.15
N PRO A 155 -22.96 8.15 2.02
CA PRO A 155 -23.20 7.37 3.25
C PRO A 155 -23.39 5.86 3.06
N SER A 156 -23.76 5.39 1.87
CA SER A 156 -23.89 3.95 1.59
C SER A 156 -22.56 3.18 1.69
N PHE A 157 -21.41 3.87 1.61
CA PHE A 157 -20.10 3.23 1.81
C PHE A 157 -19.79 2.93 3.28
N PHE A 158 -20.48 3.54 4.24
CA PHE A 158 -20.30 3.19 5.65
C PHE A 158 -20.68 1.74 5.94
N GLU A 159 -21.66 1.19 5.22
CA GLU A 159 -22.01 -0.23 5.35
C GLU A 159 -20.84 -1.14 4.93
N ARG A 160 -20.16 -0.79 3.83
CA ARG A 160 -18.96 -1.50 3.39
C ARG A 160 -17.81 -1.35 4.38
N ALA A 161 -17.66 -0.16 4.97
CA ALA A 161 -16.65 0.09 6.00
C ALA A 161 -16.88 -0.80 7.24
N ASN A 162 -18.12 -0.79 7.77
CA ASN A 162 -18.50 -1.59 8.93
C ASN A 162 -18.25 -3.08 8.68
N LYS A 163 -18.67 -3.59 7.50
CA LYS A 163 -18.43 -4.98 7.12
C LYS A 163 -16.94 -5.34 7.11
N LYS A 164 -16.08 -4.47 6.56
CA LYS A 164 -14.64 -4.72 6.52
C LYS A 164 -13.99 -4.69 7.91
N PHE A 165 -14.43 -3.81 8.80
CA PHE A 165 -13.99 -3.84 10.19
C PHE A 165 -14.47 -5.09 10.93
N GLU A 166 -15.70 -5.55 10.68
CA GLU A 166 -16.24 -6.80 11.24
C GLU A 166 -15.46 -8.02 10.76
N GLU A 167 -15.22 -8.15 9.44
CA GLU A 167 -14.39 -9.21 8.87
C GLU A 167 -12.98 -9.21 9.49
N SER A 168 -12.38 -8.02 9.66
CA SER A 168 -11.07 -7.86 10.28
C SER A 168 -11.02 -8.38 11.73
N ILE A 169 -11.98 -8.00 12.58
CA ILE A 169 -12.00 -8.45 13.97
C ILE A 169 -12.39 -9.92 14.12
N ASN A 170 -13.11 -10.48 13.15
CA ASN A 170 -13.45 -11.90 13.13
C ASN A 170 -12.22 -12.76 12.79
N LEU A 171 -11.30 -12.24 11.97
CA LEU A 171 -10.01 -12.88 11.71
C LEU A 171 -9.04 -12.69 12.89
N ASP A 172 -8.90 -11.46 13.39
CA ASP A 172 -8.05 -11.15 14.54
C ASP A 172 -8.68 -10.11 15.47
N ALA A 173 -9.36 -10.61 16.49
CA ALA A 173 -9.97 -9.77 17.53
C ALA A 173 -8.94 -9.06 18.42
N SER A 174 -7.67 -9.45 18.36
CA SER A 174 -6.57 -8.86 19.12
C SER A 174 -5.86 -7.73 18.37
N TYR A 175 -6.14 -7.54 17.06
CA TYR A 175 -5.52 -6.48 16.27
C TYR A 175 -6.08 -5.09 16.65
N PRO A 176 -5.32 -4.25 17.39
CA PRO A 176 -5.85 -3.05 18.02
C PRO A 176 -6.28 -1.97 17.02
N ASN A 177 -5.66 -1.95 15.83
CA ASN A 177 -5.93 -0.94 14.81
C ASN A 177 -7.33 -1.08 14.21
N SER A 178 -7.91 -2.28 14.12
CA SER A 178 -9.27 -2.46 13.60
C SER A 178 -10.30 -1.80 14.49
N TRP A 179 -10.22 -2.04 15.80
CA TRP A 179 -11.06 -1.38 16.79
C TRP A 179 -10.90 0.14 16.76
N ARG A 180 -9.64 0.61 16.70
CA ARG A 180 -9.34 2.04 16.66
C ARG A 180 -9.94 2.72 15.44
N ARG A 181 -9.73 2.16 14.25
CA ARG A 181 -10.23 2.72 12.99
C ARG A 181 -11.74 2.63 12.88
N TRP A 182 -12.34 1.55 13.39
CA TRP A 182 -13.79 1.42 13.44
C TRP A 182 -14.42 2.45 14.38
N ALA A 183 -13.78 2.76 15.50
CA ALA A 183 -14.24 3.82 16.40
C ALA A 183 -14.34 5.19 15.69
N PHE A 184 -13.33 5.58 14.91
CA PHE A 184 -13.40 6.79 14.08
C PHE A 184 -14.53 6.69 13.04
N SER A 185 -14.66 5.56 12.37
CA SER A 185 -15.73 5.36 11.38
C SER A 185 -17.13 5.48 11.97
N LEU A 186 -17.38 4.89 13.14
CA LEU A 186 -18.66 4.99 13.84
C LEU A 186 -18.94 6.41 14.33
N TYR A 187 -17.90 7.14 14.72
CA TYR A 187 -18.03 8.56 15.06
C TYR A 187 -18.48 9.39 13.84
N GLU A 188 -17.87 9.20 12.67
CA GLU A 188 -18.29 9.86 11.42
C GLU A 188 -19.73 9.49 11.03
N GLN A 189 -20.17 8.27 11.35
CA GLN A 189 -21.55 7.81 11.19
C GLN A 189 -22.52 8.38 12.25
N LYS A 190 -22.05 9.18 13.21
CA LYS A 190 -22.80 9.66 14.38
C LYS A 190 -23.32 8.56 15.30
N ARG A 191 -22.72 7.36 15.25
CA ARG A 191 -23.03 6.19 16.09
C ARG A 191 -22.14 6.21 17.34
N TYR A 192 -22.30 7.25 18.15
CA TYR A 192 -21.36 7.60 19.22
C TYR A 192 -21.23 6.52 20.29
N SER A 193 -22.34 5.92 20.75
CA SER A 193 -22.27 4.88 21.78
C SER A 193 -21.53 3.63 21.31
N GLU A 194 -21.68 3.25 20.04
CA GLU A 194 -20.92 2.15 19.45
C GLU A 194 -19.44 2.52 19.27
N ALA A 195 -19.17 3.76 18.84
CA ALA A 195 -17.80 4.27 18.75
C ALA A 195 -17.08 4.17 20.11
N ARG A 196 -17.74 4.56 21.21
CA ARG A 196 -17.18 4.45 22.58
C ARG A 196 -16.81 3.02 22.95
N VAL A 197 -17.65 2.04 22.62
CA VAL A 197 -17.34 0.61 22.83
C VAL A 197 -16.07 0.22 22.07
N LYS A 198 -15.93 0.64 20.81
CA LYS A 198 -14.71 0.36 20.02
C LYS A 198 -13.48 1.11 20.54
N VAL A 199 -13.63 2.34 21.05
CA VAL A 199 -12.55 3.09 21.73
C VAL A 199 -12.02 2.31 22.92
N GLN A 200 -12.91 1.87 23.81
CA GLN A 200 -12.53 1.11 25.00
C GLN A 200 -11.77 -0.15 24.60
N ARG A 201 -12.30 -0.91 23.64
CA ARG A 201 -11.64 -2.14 23.18
C ARG A 201 -10.26 -1.88 22.58
N ALA A 202 -10.11 -0.82 21.79
CA ALA A 202 -8.82 -0.42 21.23
C ALA A 202 -7.80 -0.06 22.33
N GLN A 203 -8.24 0.65 23.38
CA GLN A 203 -7.37 1.01 24.52
C GLN A 203 -6.94 -0.20 25.34
N GLU A 204 -7.86 -1.14 25.61
CA GLU A 204 -7.56 -2.41 26.29
C GLU A 204 -6.48 -3.24 25.55
N LEU A 205 -6.50 -3.19 24.22
CA LEU A 205 -5.54 -3.88 23.36
C LEU A 205 -4.25 -3.07 23.09
N GLY A 206 -4.07 -1.92 23.73
CA GLY A 206 -2.87 -1.11 23.59
C GLY A 206 -2.73 -0.41 22.23
N ALA A 207 -3.85 -0.05 21.59
CA ALA A 207 -3.82 0.76 20.37
C ALA A 207 -3.11 2.10 20.59
N LYS A 208 -2.59 2.70 19.50
CA LYS A 208 -2.09 4.07 19.53
C LYS A 208 -3.15 4.99 20.16
N PRO A 209 -2.78 5.88 21.11
CA PRO A 209 -3.74 6.75 21.78
C PRO A 209 -4.64 7.52 20.80
N PHE A 210 -5.89 7.70 21.19
CA PHE A 210 -6.81 8.58 20.49
C PHE A 210 -6.43 10.04 20.80
N PRO A 211 -6.61 10.97 19.86
CA PRO A 211 -6.48 12.39 20.16
C PRO A 211 -7.46 12.80 21.28
N GLU A 212 -7.02 13.59 22.25
CA GLU A 212 -7.91 14.10 23.32
C GLU A 212 -9.08 14.92 22.76
N SER A 213 -8.86 15.63 21.65
CA SER A 213 -9.92 16.33 20.92
C SER A 213 -11.04 15.39 20.47
N PHE A 214 -10.69 14.21 19.95
CA PHE A 214 -11.65 13.18 19.56
C PHE A 214 -12.40 12.62 20.77
N LEU A 215 -11.69 12.26 21.84
CA LEU A 215 -12.33 11.72 23.06
C LEU A 215 -13.28 12.74 23.70
N SER A 216 -12.90 14.03 23.73
CA SER A 216 -13.78 15.08 24.21
C SER A 216 -14.99 15.30 23.31
N ALA A 217 -14.83 15.24 22.00
CA ALA A 217 -15.92 15.41 21.05
C ALA A 217 -16.92 14.25 21.15
N LEU A 218 -16.42 13.02 21.32
CA LEU A 218 -17.25 11.83 21.54
C LEU A 218 -18.07 11.94 22.83
N ARG A 219 -17.47 12.38 23.94
CA ARG A 219 -18.19 12.59 25.22
C ARG A 219 -19.35 13.58 25.07
N LYS A 220 -19.10 14.73 24.44
CA LYS A 220 -20.12 15.78 24.23
C LYS A 220 -21.24 15.34 23.29
N ALA A 221 -20.96 14.46 22.33
CA ALA A 221 -21.94 14.03 21.35
C ALA A 221 -22.96 13.02 21.92
N GLU A 222 -22.73 12.53 23.14
CA GLU A 222 -23.62 11.61 23.86
C GLU A 222 -24.41 12.30 24.99
N GLU A 223 -24.18 13.59 25.23
CA GLU A 223 -24.95 14.44 26.16
C GLU A 223 -26.17 15.06 25.46
#